data_AF-A0A4Z0YUT2-F1
#
_entry.id   AF-A0A4Z0YUT2-F1
#
_cell.length_a   1.000
_cell.length_b   1.000
_cell.length_c   1.000
_cell.angle_alpha   90.00
_cell.angle_beta   90.00
_cell.angle_gamma   90.00
#
_symmetry.space_group_name_H-M   'P 1'
#
loop_
_entity.id
_entity.type
_entity.pdbx_description
1 polymer ?
#
loop_
_entity_poly.entity_id
_entity_poly.type
_entity_poly.pdbx_seq_one_letter_code
_entity_poly.pdbx_strand_id
1 'polypeptide(L)'
;MQSLQDSQETMRWQLDNSSAILNPQNANDFTRRPKDGEQAQLTSSRTLAVNIGDSGSSSLNFSSRDLGARNRLPIFPDFLLPGNFDRNLATFKAQANEATATRGFYPLMPLYIIRRLIEIYFTDAMAEHQFITLASFMTLLEAQYAASAVGPAEDATRWALVNAILALAIRFKTAVGSESDIAPVTDSLYKNATMVVHQLILQEPNLPSIQALLAMAIFSRGLPDVQAFIMLTTNASRQLEIFGRKRFMGNSTSPVCEEDQFEQAYEVSNRLSEEASRSI
;
A
#
# COMPACT_ATOMS: atom_id res chain seq x y z
N MET A 1 32.45 -36.21 -35.78
CA MET A 1 31.32 -37.16 -35.68
C MET A 1 31.02 -37.64 -34.26
N GLN A 2 31.70 -37.13 -33.21
CA GLN A 2 31.39 -37.47 -31.81
C GLN A 2 30.33 -36.55 -31.18
N SER A 3 30.23 -35.27 -31.59
CA SER A 3 29.33 -34.30 -30.94
C SER A 3 27.84 -34.41 -31.31
N LEU A 4 27.49 -35.26 -32.28
CA LEU A 4 26.09 -35.55 -32.64
C LEU A 4 25.53 -36.75 -31.88
N GLN A 5 26.38 -37.63 -31.32
CA GLN A 5 25.96 -38.72 -30.45
C GLN A 5 25.65 -38.21 -29.03
N ASP A 6 26.45 -37.29 -28.50
CA ASP A 6 26.22 -36.69 -27.17
C ASP A 6 24.91 -35.88 -27.11
N SER A 7 24.50 -35.25 -28.22
CA SER A 7 23.22 -34.52 -28.29
C SER A 7 21.99 -35.45 -28.33
N GLN A 8 22.13 -36.70 -28.78
CA GLN A 8 21.03 -37.67 -28.76
C GLN A 8 20.91 -38.42 -27.43
N GLU A 9 22.01 -38.60 -26.69
CA GLU A 9 21.97 -39.19 -25.34
C GLU A 9 21.45 -38.20 -24.29
N THR A 10 21.71 -36.90 -24.45
CA THR A 10 21.18 -35.86 -23.55
C THR A 10 19.67 -35.67 -23.70
N MET A 11 19.10 -35.89 -24.90
CA MET A 11 17.65 -35.85 -25.15
C MET A 11 16.91 -37.09 -24.62
N ARG A 12 17.58 -38.25 -24.50
CA ARG A 12 16.99 -39.46 -23.92
C ARG A 12 16.78 -39.35 -22.40
N TRP A 13 17.64 -38.63 -21.68
CA TRP A 13 17.50 -38.42 -20.23
C TRP A 13 16.34 -37.49 -19.84
N GLN A 14 15.89 -36.60 -20.72
CA GLN A 14 14.77 -35.69 -20.43
C GLN A 14 13.38 -36.28 -20.68
N LEU A 15 13.27 -37.39 -21.42
CA LEU A 15 11.99 -38.05 -21.72
C LEU A 15 11.63 -39.16 -20.72
N ASP A 16 12.61 -39.79 -20.07
CA ASP A 16 12.34 -40.78 -19.00
C ASP A 16 11.90 -40.17 -17.66
N ASN A 17 12.10 -38.86 -17.47
CA ASN A 17 11.78 -38.17 -16.21
C ASN A 17 10.41 -37.46 -16.21
N SER A 18 9.59 -37.62 -17.25
CA SER A 18 8.25 -37.00 -17.38
C SER A 18 7.09 -37.99 -17.24
N SER A 19 7.34 -39.19 -16.69
CA SER A 19 6.35 -40.27 -16.58
C SER A 19 6.18 -40.78 -15.13
N ALA A 20 5.74 -39.91 -14.21
CA ALA A 20 5.17 -40.29 -12.91
C ALA A 20 4.08 -39.27 -12.54
N ILE A 21 2.85 -39.40 -13.05
CA ILE A 21 1.70 -40.09 -12.41
C ILE A 21 1.39 -39.47 -11.03
N LEU A 22 0.51 -38.47 -10.93
CA LEU A 22 -0.96 -38.58 -10.73
C LEU A 22 -1.36 -39.71 -9.76
N ASN A 23 -1.63 -39.38 -8.50
CA ASN A 23 -2.38 -40.26 -7.60
C ASN A 23 -3.49 -39.47 -6.88
N PRO A 24 -4.79 -39.74 -7.14
CA PRO A 24 -5.91 -39.12 -6.44
C PRO A 24 -6.50 -40.11 -5.43
N GLN A 25 -6.05 -40.07 -4.18
CA GLN A 25 -6.74 -40.75 -3.07
C GLN A 25 -6.55 -39.97 -1.77
N ASN A 26 -7.55 -39.18 -1.39
CA ASN A 26 -8.03 -38.99 -0.01
C ASN A 26 -9.09 -37.87 0.01
N ALA A 27 -10.30 -38.24 -0.38
CA ALA A 27 -11.51 -37.56 0.02
C ALA A 27 -12.27 -38.51 0.95
N ASN A 28 -12.91 -37.93 1.97
CA ASN A 28 -13.76 -38.55 3.00
C ASN A 28 -13.04 -38.91 4.31
N ASP A 29 -12.94 -37.95 5.23
CA ASP A 29 -13.54 -38.08 6.57
C ASP A 29 -13.39 -36.75 7.31
N PHE A 30 -14.51 -36.07 7.64
CA PHE A 30 -14.68 -35.18 8.81
C PHE A 30 -16.07 -34.52 8.73
N THR A 31 -17.10 -35.32 9.00
CA THR A 31 -18.39 -34.79 9.47
C THR A 31 -18.59 -35.22 10.92
N ARG A 32 -18.18 -34.37 11.87
CA ARG A 32 -18.71 -34.40 13.24
C ARG A 32 -18.91 -32.99 13.78
N ARG A 33 -20.19 -32.59 13.82
CA ARG A 33 -20.72 -31.65 14.80
C ARG A 33 -20.58 -32.25 16.21
N PRO A 34 -20.59 -31.39 17.24
CA PRO A 34 -21.52 -31.61 18.34
C PRO A 34 -22.44 -30.40 18.52
N LYS A 35 -23.73 -30.72 18.66
CA LYS A 35 -24.74 -29.87 19.29
C LYS A 35 -24.88 -30.32 20.76
N ASP A 36 -25.49 -29.41 21.53
CA ASP A 36 -26.02 -29.57 22.89
C ASP A 36 -24.94 -29.43 23.97
N GLY A 37 -25.00 -28.50 24.93
CA GLY A 37 -26.13 -27.76 25.45
C GLY A 37 -26.33 -28.18 26.90
N GLU A 38 -25.76 -27.43 27.86
CA GLU A 38 -26.30 -27.43 29.21
C GLU A 38 -25.98 -26.12 29.94
N GLN A 39 -27.06 -25.54 30.48
CA GLN A 39 -27.15 -24.32 31.26
C GLN A 39 -27.03 -24.65 32.75
N ALA A 40 -26.40 -23.78 33.54
CA ALA A 40 -26.77 -23.48 34.94
C ALA A 40 -25.95 -22.25 35.39
N GLN A 41 -26.56 -21.06 35.45
CA GLN A 41 -27.21 -20.44 36.63
C GLN A 41 -26.26 -19.70 37.59
N LEU A 42 -26.31 -18.36 37.45
CA LEU A 42 -26.42 -17.29 38.47
C LEU A 42 -26.22 -17.66 39.96
N THR A 43 -25.25 -16.99 40.61
CA THR A 43 -25.36 -16.38 41.96
C THR A 43 -24.27 -15.28 42.07
N SER A 44 -24.63 -14.00 42.06
CA SER A 44 -24.94 -13.11 43.20
C SER A 44 -23.76 -12.78 44.14
N SER A 45 -23.40 -11.50 44.09
CA SER A 45 -22.69 -10.62 45.03
C SER A 45 -22.11 -11.18 46.35
N ARG A 46 -20.84 -10.86 46.60
CA ARG A 46 -20.36 -10.58 47.97
C ARG A 46 -19.15 -9.64 48.00
N THR A 47 -19.39 -8.44 48.51
CA THR A 47 -18.43 -7.48 49.04
C THR A 47 -17.93 -7.96 50.41
N LEU A 48 -16.63 -7.81 50.71
CA LEU A 48 -16.00 -7.72 52.05
C LEU A 48 -14.56 -7.21 51.81
N ALA A 49 -14.27 -5.93 52.01
CA ALA A 49 -13.81 -5.31 53.27
C ALA A 49 -12.35 -5.63 53.64
N VAL A 50 -11.49 -4.63 53.36
CA VAL A 50 -10.39 -4.06 54.17
C VAL A 50 -9.58 -5.01 55.08
N ASN A 51 -8.27 -5.05 54.86
CA ASN A 51 -7.33 -5.04 55.98
C ASN A 51 -6.12 -4.11 55.72
N ILE A 52 -5.77 -3.40 56.78
CA ILE A 52 -4.86 -2.26 56.88
C ILE A 52 -3.48 -2.72 57.40
N GLY A 53 -2.42 -2.06 56.93
CA GLY A 53 -1.05 -2.10 57.47
C GLY A 53 -0.03 -2.54 56.41
N ASP A 54 1.10 -1.89 56.17
CA ASP A 54 1.74 -0.76 56.83
C ASP A 54 2.83 -0.19 55.88
N SER A 55 3.04 1.13 55.99
CA SER A 55 4.21 1.96 55.66
C SER A 55 5.16 1.65 54.48
N GLY A 56 5.20 2.62 53.55
CA GLY A 56 6.29 2.81 52.59
C GLY A 56 6.12 4.12 51.80
N SER A 57 6.66 5.21 52.35
CA SER A 57 6.57 6.59 51.87
C SER A 57 7.02 6.83 50.42
N SER A 58 6.18 7.50 49.63
CA SER A 58 6.63 8.56 48.70
C SER A 58 5.44 9.40 48.24
N SER A 59 5.48 10.68 48.63
CA SER A 59 4.47 11.70 48.36
C SER A 59 4.33 12.00 46.88
N LEU A 60 3.19 11.63 46.28
CA LEU A 60 2.76 12.20 45.01
C LEU A 60 2.02 13.51 45.29
N ASN A 61 2.74 14.62 45.12
CA ASN A 61 2.13 15.94 45.01
C ASN A 61 1.36 16.02 43.70
N PHE A 62 0.06 15.71 43.72
CA PHE A 62 -0.87 16.10 42.67
C PHE A 62 -1.12 17.61 42.78
N SER A 63 -0.23 18.39 42.17
CA SER A 63 -0.53 19.79 41.87
C SER A 63 -1.59 19.83 40.76
N SER A 64 -2.81 20.15 41.15
CA SER A 64 -3.94 20.50 40.28
C SER A 64 -3.58 21.63 39.31
N ARG A 65 -2.98 21.32 38.16
CA ARG A 65 -2.79 22.27 37.04
C ARG A 65 -2.83 21.66 35.64
N ASP A 66 -3.39 20.46 35.45
CA ASP A 66 -3.29 19.78 34.14
C ASP A 66 -4.61 19.32 33.52
N LEU A 67 -5.66 20.13 33.67
CA LEU A 67 -6.96 19.93 33.00
C LEU A 67 -7.16 20.88 31.80
N GLY A 68 -6.10 21.53 31.31
CA GLY A 68 -6.16 22.48 30.18
C GLY A 68 -5.35 22.10 28.93
N ALA A 69 -4.49 21.07 29.00
CA ALA A 69 -3.49 20.80 27.96
C ALA A 69 -3.87 19.69 26.96
N ARG A 70 -5.09 19.15 27.00
CA ARG A 70 -5.46 17.94 26.23
C ARG A 70 -5.80 18.13 24.76
N ASN A 71 -5.60 19.30 24.14
CA ASN A 71 -6.00 19.49 22.73
C ASN A 71 -5.21 20.52 21.91
N ARG A 72 -3.97 20.86 22.29
CA ARG A 72 -3.10 21.62 21.40
C ARG A 72 -2.18 20.65 20.66
N LEU A 73 -2.56 20.30 19.43
CA LEU A 73 -1.62 19.73 18.46
C LEU A 73 -0.38 20.65 18.44
N PRO A 74 0.85 20.11 18.53
CA PRO A 74 2.03 20.94 18.46
C PRO A 74 1.99 21.74 17.15
N ILE A 75 2.21 23.06 17.24
CA ILE A 75 2.19 23.99 16.09
C ILE A 75 3.18 23.52 15.00
N PHE A 76 4.23 22.84 15.44
CA PHE A 76 5.24 22.24 14.59
C PHE A 76 5.36 20.74 14.90
N PRO A 77 5.20 19.84 13.91
CA PRO A 77 5.32 18.40 14.15
C PRO A 77 6.67 18.03 14.73
N ASP A 78 6.70 17.18 15.77
CA ASP A 78 7.94 16.72 16.43
C ASP A 78 8.95 16.11 15.45
N PHE A 79 8.43 15.51 14.38
CA PHE A 79 9.20 14.93 13.28
C PHE A 79 10.12 15.95 12.58
N LEU A 80 9.69 17.21 12.47
CA LEU A 80 10.40 18.27 11.77
C LEU A 80 11.34 19.08 12.69
N LEU A 81 11.31 18.83 14.00
CA LEU A 81 12.14 19.58 14.94
C LEU A 81 13.63 19.46 14.58
N PRO A 82 14.43 20.54 14.74
CA PRO A 82 15.87 20.49 14.52
C PRO A 82 16.52 19.34 15.30
N GLY A 83 17.39 18.56 14.66
CA GLY A 83 18.03 17.36 15.22
C GLY A 83 17.19 16.07 15.15
N ASN A 84 15.85 16.17 15.19
CA ASN A 84 14.98 15.03 14.92
C ASN A 84 14.88 14.74 13.42
N PHE A 85 14.74 15.78 12.59
CA PHE A 85 14.61 15.64 11.14
C PHE A 85 15.76 14.86 10.52
N ASP A 86 17.01 15.26 10.78
CA ASP A 86 18.20 14.62 10.20
C ASP A 86 18.32 13.15 10.63
N ARG A 87 18.03 12.88 11.91
CA ARG A 87 18.04 11.52 12.45
C ARG A 87 16.95 10.66 11.82
N ASN A 88 15.75 11.20 11.68
CA ASN A 88 14.62 10.50 11.07
C ASN A 88 14.90 10.22 9.59
N LEU A 89 15.42 11.21 8.86
CA LEU A 89 15.80 11.07 7.46
C LEU A 89 16.91 10.02 7.29
N ALA A 90 17.94 10.04 8.15
CA ALA A 90 18.98 9.01 8.15
C ALA A 90 18.40 7.61 8.41
N THR A 91 17.43 7.50 9.32
CA THR A 91 16.73 6.23 9.60
C THR A 91 15.96 5.75 8.38
N PHE A 92 15.21 6.63 7.70
CA PHE A 92 14.47 6.29 6.49
C PHE A 92 15.39 5.90 5.33
N LYS A 93 16.52 6.59 5.16
CA LYS A 93 17.55 6.23 4.19
C LYS A 93 18.16 4.85 4.50
N ALA A 94 18.43 4.55 5.77
CA ALA A 94 18.95 3.25 6.17
C ALA A 94 17.95 2.12 5.86
N GLN A 95 16.66 2.32 6.16
CA GLN A 95 15.59 1.39 5.81
C GLN A 95 15.44 1.20 4.29
N ALA A 96 15.58 2.27 3.50
CA ALA A 96 15.56 2.19 2.04
C ALA A 96 16.72 1.34 1.49
N ASN A 97 17.91 1.52 2.05
CA ASN A 97 19.09 0.72 1.69
C ASN A 97 18.92 -0.75 2.07
N GLU A 98 18.37 -1.03 3.25
CA GLU A 98 18.09 -2.40 3.71
C GLU A 98 17.05 -3.11 2.84
N ALA A 99 15.93 -2.45 2.51
CA ALA A 99 14.92 -2.98 1.59
C ALA A 99 15.51 -3.26 0.21
N THR A 100 16.43 -2.41 -0.25
CA THR A 100 17.14 -2.62 -1.51
C THR A 100 18.07 -3.82 -1.46
N ALA A 101 18.86 -3.96 -0.40
CA ALA A 101 19.79 -5.07 -0.21
C ALA A 101 19.07 -6.42 -0.10
N THR A 102 17.94 -6.46 0.62
CA THR A 102 17.13 -7.67 0.84
C THR A 102 16.20 -8.00 -0.32
N ARG A 103 16.08 -7.11 -1.31
CA ARG A 103 15.02 -7.13 -2.34
C ARG A 103 13.60 -7.21 -1.72
N GLY A 104 13.46 -6.68 -0.51
CA GLY A 104 12.21 -6.62 0.23
C GLY A 104 11.45 -5.30 0.01
N PHE A 105 10.33 -5.18 0.70
CA PHE A 105 9.55 -3.95 0.73
C PHE A 105 10.14 -2.95 1.74
N TYR A 106 10.12 -1.68 1.35
CA TYR A 106 10.40 -0.57 2.25
C TYR A 106 9.18 -0.35 3.19
N PRO A 107 9.37 -0.25 4.52
CA PRO A 107 8.26 -0.02 5.44
C PRO A 107 7.66 1.37 5.26
N LEU A 108 6.34 1.48 5.41
CA LEU A 108 5.65 2.76 5.44
C LEU A 108 6.11 3.58 6.66
N MET A 109 6.25 4.89 6.46
CA MET A 109 6.53 5.84 7.56
C MET A 109 5.38 5.86 8.58
N PRO A 110 5.58 6.39 9.80
CA PRO A 110 4.50 6.51 10.76
C PRO A 110 3.26 7.25 10.22
N LEU A 111 2.08 6.68 10.45
CA LEU A 111 0.80 7.16 9.90
C LEU A 111 0.53 8.63 10.19
N TYR A 112 0.89 9.14 11.38
CA TYR A 112 0.64 10.55 11.74
C TYR A 112 1.43 11.54 10.85
N ILE A 113 2.62 11.15 10.37
CA ILE A 113 3.42 11.95 9.42
C ILE A 113 2.74 11.92 8.05
N ILE A 114 2.40 10.72 7.61
CA ILE A 114 1.81 10.48 6.30
C ILE A 114 0.45 11.16 6.15
N ARG A 115 -0.42 11.07 7.15
CA ARG A 115 -1.75 11.69 7.14
C ARG A 115 -1.64 13.18 6.82
N ARG A 116 -0.77 13.89 7.53
CA ARG A 116 -0.58 15.33 7.33
C ARG A 116 -0.02 15.66 5.95
N LEU A 117 0.95 14.88 5.48
CA LEU A 117 1.51 15.06 4.15
C LEU A 117 0.45 14.91 3.05
N ILE A 118 -0.41 13.90 3.19
CA ILE A 118 -1.46 13.56 2.22
C ILE A 118 -2.54 14.63 2.17
N GLU A 119 -3.01 15.12 3.31
CA GLU A 119 -3.97 16.24 3.36
C GLU A 119 -3.47 17.44 2.55
N ILE A 120 -2.19 17.78 2.73
CA ILE A 120 -1.59 18.93 2.03
C ILE A 120 -1.40 18.60 0.54
N TYR A 121 -0.93 17.41 0.19
CA TYR A 121 -0.76 17.01 -1.21
C TYR A 121 -2.08 17.01 -2.00
N PHE A 122 -3.16 16.51 -1.41
CA PHE A 122 -4.49 16.52 -2.03
C PHE A 122 -5.06 17.93 -2.19
N THR A 123 -4.72 18.84 -1.28
CA THR A 123 -5.14 20.24 -1.36
C THR A 123 -4.35 21.02 -2.42
N ASP A 124 -3.03 20.80 -2.49
CA ASP A 124 -2.12 21.67 -3.25
C ASP A 124 -1.76 21.17 -4.66
N ALA A 125 -1.79 19.85 -4.90
CA ALA A 125 -1.24 19.25 -6.14
C ALA A 125 -2.21 18.32 -6.85
N MET A 126 -2.93 17.51 -6.07
CA MET A 126 -3.76 16.44 -6.64
C MET A 126 -4.98 17.00 -7.38
N ALA A 127 -5.32 18.28 -7.17
CA ALA A 127 -6.33 19.01 -7.93
C ALA A 127 -6.09 19.03 -9.45
N GLU A 128 -4.83 18.98 -9.91
CA GLU A 128 -4.50 18.99 -11.35
C GLU A 128 -4.61 17.62 -12.03
N HIS A 129 -4.63 16.55 -11.22
CA HIS A 129 -4.66 15.17 -11.70
C HIS A 129 -5.64 14.35 -10.86
N GLN A 130 -6.79 14.92 -10.50
CA GLN A 130 -7.72 14.25 -9.60
C GLN A 130 -8.24 12.99 -10.28
N PHE A 131 -7.73 11.82 -9.88
CA PHE A 131 -8.22 10.50 -10.29
C PHE A 131 -8.73 9.69 -9.10
N ILE A 132 -8.57 10.20 -7.87
CA ILE A 132 -9.04 9.65 -6.60
C ILE A 132 -9.34 10.81 -5.64
N THR A 133 -10.35 10.67 -4.79
CA THR A 133 -10.65 11.68 -3.76
C THR A 133 -9.82 11.47 -2.49
N LEU A 134 -9.60 12.54 -1.71
CA LEU A 134 -8.93 12.44 -0.42
C LEU A 134 -9.64 11.45 0.52
N ALA A 135 -10.97 11.46 0.56
CA ALA A 135 -11.75 10.57 1.42
C ALA A 135 -11.56 9.08 1.05
N SER A 136 -11.63 8.76 -0.24
CA SER A 136 -11.37 7.40 -0.73
C SER A 136 -9.94 6.97 -0.44
N PHE A 137 -8.96 7.83 -0.70
CA PHE A 137 -7.56 7.52 -0.44
C PHE A 137 -7.28 7.32 1.05
N MET A 138 -7.80 8.19 1.92
CA MET A 138 -7.61 8.07 3.37
C MET A 138 -8.21 6.77 3.91
N THR A 139 -9.35 6.33 3.39
CA THR A 139 -9.94 5.03 3.76
C THR A 139 -9.00 3.87 3.42
N LEU A 140 -8.40 3.90 2.23
CA LEU A 140 -7.41 2.90 1.79
C LEU A 140 -6.11 2.97 2.60
N LEU A 141 -5.68 4.19 2.96
CA LEU A 141 -4.51 4.41 3.80
C LEU A 141 -4.70 3.78 5.18
N GLU A 142 -5.78 4.11 5.88
CA GLU A 142 -6.09 3.54 7.20
C GLU A 142 -6.17 2.02 7.15
N ALA A 143 -6.87 1.48 6.14
CA ALA A 143 -7.01 0.05 5.94
C ALA A 143 -5.64 -0.63 5.71
N GLN A 144 -4.72 0.04 5.01
CA GLN A 144 -3.37 -0.48 4.83
C GLN A 144 -2.59 -0.52 6.14
N TYR A 145 -2.59 0.55 6.94
CA TYR A 145 -1.90 0.54 8.23
C TYR A 145 -2.51 -0.45 9.22
N ALA A 146 -3.82 -0.66 9.17
CA ALA A 146 -4.49 -1.68 9.97
C ALA A 146 -4.07 -3.10 9.57
N ALA A 147 -3.80 -3.33 8.28
CA ALA A 147 -3.39 -4.64 7.76
C ALA A 147 -1.88 -4.89 7.91
N SER A 148 -1.03 -3.99 7.40
CA SER A 148 0.43 -4.07 7.47
C SER A 148 1.11 -2.78 7.02
N ALA A 149 2.11 -2.33 7.77
CA ALA A 149 3.01 -1.24 7.37
C ALA A 149 4.26 -1.71 6.61
N VAL A 150 4.48 -3.02 6.44
CA VAL A 150 5.74 -3.58 5.91
C VAL A 150 5.57 -4.34 4.59
N GLY A 151 4.36 -4.42 4.06
CA GLY A 151 4.10 -5.13 2.80
C GLY A 151 2.62 -5.16 2.43
N PRO A 152 2.26 -5.86 1.35
CA PRO A 152 0.92 -5.77 0.75
C PRO A 152 -0.21 -6.41 1.57
N ALA A 153 0.12 -7.28 2.53
CA ALA A 153 -0.87 -8.19 3.13
C ALA A 153 -1.66 -8.91 2.02
N GLU A 154 -2.99 -8.99 2.14
CA GLU A 154 -3.87 -9.65 1.16
C GLU A 154 -4.32 -8.73 0.00
N ASP A 155 -3.85 -7.49 -0.08
CA ASP A 155 -4.32 -6.52 -1.09
C ASP A 155 -3.16 -5.75 -1.72
N ALA A 156 -2.65 -6.32 -2.81
CA ALA A 156 -1.60 -5.69 -3.62
C ALA A 156 -2.05 -4.38 -4.28
N THR A 157 -3.34 -4.23 -4.57
CA THR A 157 -3.88 -3.00 -5.20
C THR A 157 -3.80 -1.84 -4.25
N ARG A 158 -4.31 -2.01 -3.02
CA ARG A 158 -4.22 -1.00 -1.96
C ARG A 158 -2.78 -0.67 -1.62
N TRP A 159 -1.91 -1.68 -1.53
CA TRP A 159 -0.48 -1.48 -1.30
C TRP A 159 0.18 -0.62 -2.38
N ALA A 160 -0.05 -0.95 -3.65
CA ALA A 160 0.52 -0.21 -4.78
C ALA A 160 0.03 1.24 -4.80
N LEU A 161 -1.29 1.44 -4.65
CA LEU A 161 -1.90 2.76 -4.67
C LEU A 161 -1.38 3.65 -3.54
N VAL A 162 -1.33 3.13 -2.31
CA VAL A 162 -0.77 3.84 -1.15
C VAL A 162 0.67 4.24 -1.45
N ASN A 163 1.54 3.28 -1.79
CA ASN A 163 2.95 3.56 -2.02
C ASN A 163 3.20 4.57 -3.16
N ALA A 164 2.49 4.45 -4.28
CA ALA A 164 2.63 5.36 -5.41
C ALA A 164 2.20 6.80 -5.06
N ILE A 165 1.07 6.97 -4.37
CA ILE A 165 0.61 8.29 -3.93
C ILE A 165 1.53 8.89 -2.87
N LEU A 166 2.06 8.08 -1.94
CA LEU A 166 3.06 8.57 -0.97
C LEU A 166 4.34 9.04 -1.66
N ALA A 167 4.84 8.29 -2.65
CA ALA A 167 6.01 8.69 -3.41
C ALA A 167 5.77 10.04 -4.12
N LEU A 168 4.59 10.24 -4.71
CA LEU A 168 4.19 11.51 -5.33
C LEU A 168 4.09 12.66 -4.31
N ALA A 169 3.43 12.42 -3.19
CA ALA A 169 3.21 13.43 -2.16
C ALA A 169 4.53 13.93 -1.57
N ILE A 170 5.47 13.01 -1.28
CA ILE A 170 6.80 13.36 -0.81
C ILE A 170 7.54 14.14 -1.89
N ARG A 171 7.58 13.64 -3.14
CA ARG A 171 8.28 14.31 -4.24
C ARG A 171 7.75 15.73 -4.48
N PHE A 172 6.44 15.93 -4.38
CA PHE A 172 5.81 17.24 -4.53
C PHE A 172 6.19 18.22 -3.41
N LYS A 173 6.39 17.71 -2.18
CA LYS A 173 6.76 18.53 -1.01
C LYS A 173 8.26 18.67 -0.79
N THR A 174 9.09 17.96 -1.56
CA THR A 174 10.53 18.12 -1.51
C THR A 174 10.91 19.54 -1.91
N ALA A 175 11.68 20.21 -1.05
CA ALA A 175 12.20 21.53 -1.35
C ALA A 175 13.21 21.46 -2.49
N VAL A 176 13.24 22.51 -3.33
CA VAL A 176 14.20 22.62 -4.43
C VAL A 176 15.62 22.53 -3.88
N GLY A 177 16.44 21.66 -4.48
CA GLY A 177 17.80 21.37 -4.05
C GLY A 177 17.93 20.26 -3.00
N SER A 178 16.82 19.70 -2.52
CA SER A 178 16.80 18.57 -1.56
C SER A 178 16.37 17.24 -2.21
N GLU A 179 16.24 17.20 -3.54
CA GLU A 179 15.73 16.05 -4.28
C GLU A 179 16.60 14.82 -4.12
N SER A 180 17.93 14.98 -4.18
CA SER A 180 18.89 13.87 -4.01
C SER A 180 18.84 13.26 -2.61
N ASP A 181 18.52 14.07 -1.59
CA ASP A 181 18.41 13.62 -0.21
C ASP A 181 17.14 12.82 0.03
N ILE A 182 16.05 13.16 -0.64
CA ILE A 182 14.76 12.50 -0.46
C ILE A 182 14.56 11.34 -1.44
N ALA A 183 15.26 11.34 -2.59
CA ALA A 183 15.16 10.33 -3.64
C ALA A 183 15.18 8.88 -3.13
N PRO A 184 16.08 8.45 -2.22
CA PRO A 184 16.09 7.08 -1.71
C PRO A 184 14.76 6.64 -1.09
N VAL A 185 14.03 7.56 -0.47
CA VAL A 185 12.72 7.28 0.15
C VAL A 185 11.63 7.20 -0.91
N THR A 186 11.55 8.18 -1.83
CA THR A 186 10.54 8.19 -2.89
C THR A 186 10.71 7.02 -3.85
N ASP A 187 11.94 6.69 -4.19
CA ASP A 187 12.26 5.59 -5.10
C ASP A 187 11.95 4.24 -4.47
N SER A 188 12.15 4.10 -3.15
CA SER A 188 11.78 2.89 -2.41
C SER A 188 10.26 2.69 -2.35
N LEU A 189 9.50 3.76 -2.15
CA LEU A 189 8.03 3.71 -2.20
C LEU A 189 7.54 3.39 -3.62
N TYR A 190 8.11 4.03 -4.65
CA TYR A 190 7.78 3.68 -6.03
C TYR A 190 8.15 2.22 -6.37
N LYS A 191 9.29 1.74 -5.86
CA LYS A 191 9.71 0.34 -5.98
C LYS A 191 8.72 -0.61 -5.31
N ASN A 192 8.20 -0.29 -4.13
CA ASN A 192 7.17 -1.09 -3.47
C ASN A 192 5.93 -1.29 -4.36
N ALA A 193 5.48 -0.22 -5.02
CA ALA A 193 4.33 -0.27 -5.93
C ALA A 193 4.65 -1.10 -7.20
N THR A 194 5.82 -0.90 -7.78
CA THR A 194 6.22 -1.62 -9.00
C THR A 194 6.51 -3.11 -8.75
N MET A 195 6.95 -3.50 -7.55
CA MET A 195 7.12 -4.92 -7.19
C MET A 195 5.83 -5.74 -7.29
N VAL A 196 4.66 -5.12 -7.13
CA VAL A 196 3.36 -5.78 -7.23
C VAL A 196 2.59 -5.43 -8.51
N VAL A 197 3.19 -4.67 -9.44
CA VAL A 197 2.52 -4.20 -10.67
C VAL A 197 1.95 -5.33 -11.52
N HIS A 198 2.63 -6.48 -11.55
CA HIS A 198 2.18 -7.66 -12.28
C HIS A 198 0.83 -8.18 -11.77
N GLN A 199 0.58 -8.10 -10.45
CA GLN A 199 -0.70 -8.49 -9.86
C GLN A 199 -1.80 -7.53 -10.29
N LEU A 200 -1.49 -6.23 -10.34
CA LEU A 200 -2.43 -5.21 -10.82
C LEU A 200 -2.77 -5.40 -12.30
N ILE A 201 -1.80 -5.78 -13.13
CA ILE A 201 -1.99 -5.98 -14.58
C ILE A 201 -2.82 -7.24 -14.87
N LEU A 202 -2.58 -8.32 -14.13
CA LEU A 202 -3.17 -9.64 -14.39
C LEU A 202 -4.53 -9.87 -13.72
N GLN A 203 -4.87 -9.11 -12.67
CA GLN A 203 -6.16 -9.24 -12.01
C GLN A 203 -7.32 -8.67 -12.83
N GLU A 204 -8.54 -8.89 -12.35
CA GLU A 204 -9.72 -8.23 -12.90
C GLU A 204 -9.62 -6.71 -12.73
N PRO A 205 -9.80 -5.91 -13.82
CA PRO A 205 -9.74 -4.46 -13.75
C PRO A 205 -10.73 -3.91 -12.73
N ASN A 206 -10.22 -3.08 -11.82
CA ASN A 206 -11.00 -2.34 -10.85
C ASN A 206 -10.46 -0.91 -10.74
N LEU A 207 -11.28 0.02 -10.26
CA LEU A 207 -10.91 1.42 -10.24
C LEU A 207 -9.64 1.70 -9.40
N PRO A 208 -9.47 1.14 -8.18
CA PRO A 208 -8.24 1.32 -7.41
C PRO A 208 -6.97 0.81 -8.11
N SER A 209 -7.04 -0.29 -8.87
CA SER A 209 -5.87 -0.79 -9.61
C SER A 209 -5.48 0.13 -10.75
N ILE A 210 -6.47 0.69 -11.45
CA ILE A 210 -6.25 1.68 -12.50
C ILE A 210 -5.65 2.96 -11.91
N GLN A 211 -6.20 3.44 -10.79
CA GLN A 211 -5.67 4.61 -10.07
C GLN A 211 -4.22 4.38 -9.62
N ALA A 212 -3.87 3.17 -9.19
CA ALA A 212 -2.49 2.83 -8.83
C ALA A 212 -1.55 2.87 -10.04
N LEU A 213 -1.98 2.34 -11.19
CA LEU A 213 -1.23 2.40 -12.44
C LEU A 213 -1.03 3.86 -12.91
N LEU A 214 -2.07 4.69 -12.82
CA LEU A 214 -1.98 6.12 -13.14
C LEU A 214 -1.02 6.87 -12.20
N ALA A 215 -1.10 6.63 -10.88
CA ALA A 215 -0.19 7.21 -9.91
C ALA A 215 1.28 6.82 -10.19
N MET A 216 1.53 5.54 -10.50
CA MET A 216 2.85 5.07 -10.92
C MET A 216 3.30 5.73 -12.23
N ALA A 217 2.41 5.86 -13.23
CA ALA A 217 2.73 6.54 -14.48
C ALA A 217 3.15 8.00 -14.24
N ILE A 218 2.38 8.74 -13.44
CA ILE A 218 2.70 10.13 -13.06
C ILE A 218 4.04 10.23 -12.34
N PHE A 219 4.38 9.24 -11.50
CA PHE A 219 5.69 9.18 -10.88
C PHE A 219 6.78 8.95 -11.92
N SER A 220 6.62 7.98 -12.82
CA SER A 220 7.62 7.65 -13.85
C SER A 220 7.92 8.78 -14.85
N ARG A 221 7.04 9.78 -15.02
CA ARG A 221 7.33 10.97 -15.85
C ARG A 221 8.59 11.73 -15.44
N GLY A 222 8.98 11.63 -14.17
CA GLY A 222 10.21 12.26 -13.66
C GLY A 222 11.44 11.37 -13.72
N LEU A 223 11.31 10.14 -14.24
CA LEU A 223 12.42 9.18 -14.32
C LEU A 223 13.05 9.20 -15.72
N PRO A 224 14.35 8.86 -15.85
CA PRO A 224 15.01 8.77 -17.16
C PRO A 224 14.42 7.67 -18.07
N ASP A 225 13.79 6.66 -17.47
CA ASP A 225 13.23 5.52 -18.20
C ASP A 225 11.80 5.81 -18.68
N VAL A 226 11.70 6.23 -19.94
CA VAL A 226 10.42 6.49 -20.62
C VAL A 226 9.58 5.21 -20.83
N GLN A 227 10.20 4.02 -20.84
CA GLN A 227 9.47 2.77 -21.09
C GLN A 227 8.52 2.44 -19.95
N ALA A 228 8.92 2.71 -18.70
CA ALA A 228 8.05 2.56 -17.54
C ALA A 228 6.79 3.43 -17.70
N PHE A 229 6.95 4.68 -18.11
CA PHE A 229 5.84 5.61 -18.32
C PHE A 229 4.87 5.12 -19.41
N ILE A 230 5.39 4.72 -20.57
CA ILE A 230 4.59 4.20 -21.67
C ILE A 230 3.84 2.92 -21.25
N MET A 231 4.53 1.98 -20.62
CA MET A 231 3.95 0.71 -20.16
C MET A 231 2.82 0.94 -19.17
N LEU A 232 3.05 1.74 -18.12
CA LEU A 232 2.06 2.00 -17.08
C LEU A 232 0.82 2.70 -17.64
N THR A 233 1.03 3.71 -18.48
CA THR A 233 -0.05 4.46 -19.14
C THR A 233 -0.88 3.56 -20.05
N THR A 234 -0.23 2.73 -20.88
CA THR A 234 -0.92 1.82 -21.80
C THR A 234 -1.77 0.79 -21.04
N ASN A 235 -1.23 0.23 -19.95
CA ASN A 235 -1.97 -0.70 -19.11
C ASN A 235 -3.15 -0.03 -18.40
N ALA A 236 -2.97 1.18 -17.87
CA ALA A 236 -4.05 1.95 -17.24
C ALA A 236 -5.20 2.23 -18.22
N SER A 237 -4.89 2.78 -19.41
CA SER A 237 -5.87 3.05 -20.46
C SER A 237 -6.62 1.77 -20.85
N ARG A 238 -5.89 0.66 -21.06
CA ARG A 238 -6.51 -0.60 -21.46
C ARG A 238 -7.43 -1.19 -20.37
N GLN A 239 -7.00 -1.16 -19.11
CA GLN A 239 -7.83 -1.62 -18.00
C GLN A 239 -9.07 -0.75 -17.83
N LEU A 240 -8.95 0.55 -18.04
CA LEU A 240 -10.07 1.48 -17.94
C LEU A 240 -11.13 1.26 -19.02
N GLU A 241 -10.72 0.97 -20.26
CA GLU A 241 -11.66 0.56 -21.33
C GLU A 241 -12.41 -0.74 -21.00
N ILE A 242 -11.73 -1.70 -20.38
CA ILE A 242 -12.33 -2.98 -19.99
C ILE A 242 -13.31 -2.75 -18.84
N PHE A 243 -12.89 -1.99 -17.83
CA PHE A 243 -13.71 -1.63 -16.67
C PHE A 243 -14.96 -0.84 -17.10
N GLY A 244 -14.80 0.17 -17.97
CA GLY A 244 -15.92 0.95 -18.51
C GLY A 244 -16.91 0.11 -19.32
N ARG A 245 -16.44 -0.84 -20.14
CA ARG A 245 -17.33 -1.78 -20.85
C ARG A 245 -18.11 -2.67 -19.90
N LYS A 246 -17.46 -3.20 -18.85
CA LYS A 246 -18.14 -4.02 -17.82
C LYS A 246 -19.18 -3.22 -17.07
N ARG A 247 -18.87 -1.97 -16.72
CA ARG A 247 -19.82 -1.02 -16.11
C ARG A 247 -21.01 -0.75 -17.01
N PHE A 248 -20.79 -0.57 -18.31
CA PHE A 248 -21.89 -0.32 -19.27
C PHE A 248 -22.77 -1.56 -19.53
N MET A 249 -22.19 -2.76 -19.52
CA MET A 249 -22.91 -4.01 -19.73
C MET A 249 -23.60 -4.54 -18.47
N GLY A 250 -23.04 -4.26 -17.29
CA GLY A 250 -23.69 -4.50 -16.00
C GLY A 250 -24.69 -3.40 -15.70
N ASN A 251 -25.84 -3.72 -15.12
CA ASN A 251 -26.83 -2.73 -14.69
C ASN A 251 -26.35 -1.99 -13.42
N SER A 252 -25.21 -1.30 -13.50
CA SER A 252 -24.40 -0.92 -12.35
C SER A 252 -25.03 0.24 -11.57
N THR A 253 -25.67 -0.09 -10.45
CA THR A 253 -26.07 0.83 -9.37
C THR A 253 -24.85 1.26 -8.53
N SER A 254 -23.79 1.71 -9.19
CA SER A 254 -22.58 2.17 -8.49
C SER A 254 -22.84 3.57 -7.91
N PRO A 255 -22.32 3.86 -6.70
CA PRO A 255 -22.49 5.17 -6.07
C PRO A 255 -21.89 6.29 -6.94
N VAL A 256 -22.53 7.46 -6.95
CA VAL A 256 -22.14 8.64 -7.76
C VAL A 256 -20.65 8.99 -7.62
N CYS A 257 -20.08 8.87 -6.42
CA CYS A 257 -18.67 9.18 -6.18
C CYS A 257 -17.69 8.25 -6.93
N GLU A 258 -18.07 7.00 -7.19
CA GLU A 258 -17.26 6.10 -8.04
C GLU A 258 -17.38 6.46 -9.52
N GLU A 259 -18.52 7.02 -9.93
CA GLU A 259 -18.75 7.50 -11.29
C GLU A 259 -17.88 8.72 -11.60
N ASP A 260 -17.89 9.71 -10.70
CA ASP A 260 -17.05 10.91 -10.82
C ASP A 260 -15.56 10.54 -10.86
N GLN A 261 -15.12 9.59 -10.01
CA GLN A 261 -13.73 9.13 -9.98
C GLN A 261 -13.34 8.33 -11.22
N PHE A 262 -14.28 7.59 -11.82
CA PHE A 262 -14.03 6.88 -13.08
C PHE A 262 -13.83 7.86 -14.24
N GLU A 263 -14.68 8.87 -14.36
CA GLU A 263 -14.55 9.91 -15.40
C GLU A 263 -13.23 10.68 -15.23
N GLN A 264 -12.92 11.08 -14.01
CA GLN A 264 -11.65 11.66 -13.62
C GLN A 264 -10.42 10.82 -14.01
N ALA A 265 -10.45 9.51 -13.70
CA ALA A 265 -9.39 8.60 -14.10
C ALA A 265 -9.26 8.49 -15.63
N TYR A 266 -10.38 8.57 -16.35
CA TYR A 266 -10.42 8.55 -17.81
C TYR A 266 -9.77 9.78 -18.44
N GLU A 267 -10.09 10.97 -17.95
CA GLU A 267 -9.46 12.21 -18.40
C GLU A 267 -7.94 12.18 -18.17
N VAL A 268 -7.51 11.77 -16.97
CA VAL A 268 -6.08 11.67 -16.64
C VAL A 268 -5.39 10.64 -17.55
N SER A 269 -6.00 9.47 -17.75
CA SER A 269 -5.45 8.41 -18.60
C SER A 269 -5.26 8.88 -20.05
N ASN A 270 -6.23 9.59 -20.62
CA ASN A 270 -6.14 10.11 -21.98
C ASN A 270 -4.99 11.12 -22.13
N ARG A 271 -4.88 12.07 -21.20
CA ARG A 271 -3.79 13.04 -21.19
C ARG A 271 -2.42 12.36 -21.14
N LEU A 272 -2.25 11.39 -20.24
CA LEU A 272 -0.99 10.63 -20.15
C LEU A 272 -0.74 9.80 -21.42
N SER A 273 -1.78 9.23 -22.04
CA SER A 273 -1.66 8.44 -23.26
C SER A 273 -1.21 9.29 -24.45
N GLU A 274 -1.67 10.55 -24.54
CA GLU A 274 -1.19 11.50 -25.53
C GLU A 274 0.29 11.87 -25.31
N GLU A 275 0.68 12.12 -24.06
CA GLU A 275 2.08 12.38 -23.68
C GLU A 275 2.99 11.19 -24.03
N ALA A 276 2.56 9.97 -23.71
CA ALA A 276 3.28 8.74 -24.02
C ALA A 276 3.46 8.57 -25.54
N SER A 277 2.43 8.88 -26.33
CA SER A 277 2.45 8.78 -27.79
C SER A 277 3.42 9.76 -28.45
N ARG A 278 3.69 10.92 -27.81
CA ARG A 278 4.70 11.89 -28.28
C ARG A 278 6.14 11.50 -27.96
N SER A 279 6.31 10.50 -27.10
CA SER A 279 7.62 10.06 -26.60
C SER A 279 8.22 8.88 -27.38
N ILE A 280 7.49 8.38 -28.39
CA ILE A 280 7.87 7.31 -29.32
C ILE A 280 8.31 7.93 -30.64
#